data_AF-A0A967GAD4-F1
#
_entry.id   AF-A0A967GAD4-F1
#
_cell.length_a   1.000
_cell.length_b   1.000
_cell.length_c   1.000
_cell.angle_alpha   90.00
_cell.angle_beta   90.00
_cell.angle_gamma   90.00
#
_symmetry.space_group_name_H-M   'P 1'
#
loop_
_entity.id
_entity.type
_entity.pdbx_description
1 polymer ?
#
loop_
_entity_poly.entity_id
_entity_poly.type
_entity_poly.pdbx_seq_one_letter_code
_entity_poly.pdbx_strand_id
1 'polypeptide(L)'
;RARLRRHLARGKTLRWHIDYLLAAPAAQVVDVAVFDEEECAVNAATPGRVPVPGFGAGDCRTGCGAHLKYLGPMCGEKSRTNAAHRLSPCGHPVASSQ
;
A
#
# COMPACT_ATOMS: atom_id res chain seq x y z
N ARG A 1 0.62 -17.98 4.30
CA ARG A 1 1.58 -17.54 5.37
C ARG A 1 3.07 -17.56 4.98
N ALA A 2 3.58 -18.51 4.19
CA ALA A 2 5.01 -18.53 3.80
C ALA A 2 5.44 -17.30 2.96
N ARG A 3 4.60 -16.88 2.01
CA ARG A 3 4.84 -15.69 1.18
C ARG A 3 4.97 -14.41 2.01
N LEU A 4 4.06 -14.21 2.98
CA LEU A 4 4.13 -13.07 3.90
C LEU A 4 5.43 -13.05 4.71
N ARG A 5 5.79 -14.17 5.35
CA ARG A 5 7.06 -14.28 6.10
C ARG A 5 8.26 -13.92 5.24
N ARG A 6 8.27 -14.36 3.98
CA ARG A 6 9.31 -13.99 3.03
C ARG A 6 9.34 -12.48 2.79
N HIS A 7 8.23 -11.82 2.50
CA HIS A 7 8.22 -10.37 2.25
C HIS A 7 8.68 -9.55 3.47
N LEU A 8 8.43 -10.03 4.69
CA LEU A 8 8.88 -9.36 5.92
C LEU A 8 10.36 -9.61 6.26
N ALA A 9 10.97 -10.70 5.76
CA ALA A 9 12.37 -11.01 6.07
C ALA A 9 13.35 -10.00 5.45
N ARG A 10 14.41 -9.63 6.17
CA ARG A 10 15.53 -8.81 5.65
C ARG A 10 16.65 -9.71 5.10
N GLY A 11 17.57 -9.14 4.30
CA GLY A 11 18.75 -9.85 3.80
C GLY A 11 18.47 -11.03 2.86
N LYS A 12 17.32 -11.04 2.19
CA LYS A 12 16.90 -12.09 1.25
C LYS A 12 17.23 -11.71 -0.19
N THR A 13 17.40 -12.70 -1.06
CA THR A 13 17.44 -12.48 -2.52
C THR A 13 16.10 -11.89 -2.99
N LEU A 14 16.14 -10.75 -3.66
CA LEU A 14 14.97 -10.05 -4.17
C LEU A 14 14.44 -10.77 -5.41
N ARG A 15 13.15 -11.11 -5.44
CA ARG A 15 12.53 -11.80 -6.59
C ARG A 15 11.21 -11.20 -7.06
N TRP A 16 10.52 -10.48 -6.20
CA TRP A 16 9.21 -9.90 -6.51
C TRP A 16 9.23 -8.40 -6.36
N HIS A 17 8.38 -7.69 -7.09
CA HIS A 17 8.32 -6.23 -7.09
C HIS A 17 8.25 -5.64 -5.66
N ILE A 18 7.46 -6.24 -4.77
CA ILE A 18 7.36 -5.82 -3.36
C ILE A 18 8.65 -6.06 -2.57
N ASP A 19 9.46 -7.07 -2.91
CA ASP A 19 10.75 -7.29 -2.26
C ASP A 19 11.70 -6.12 -2.55
N TYR A 20 11.72 -5.62 -3.79
CA TYR A 20 12.51 -4.45 -4.17
C TYR A 20 12.02 -3.17 -3.50
N LEU A 21 10.69 -2.96 -3.45
CA LEU A 21 10.11 -1.81 -2.76
C LEU A 21 10.48 -1.81 -1.26
N LEU A 22 10.37 -2.95 -0.60
CA LEU A 22 10.68 -3.09 0.83
C LEU A 22 12.19 -3.10 1.14
N ALA A 23 13.05 -3.28 0.13
CA ALA A 23 14.50 -3.19 0.30
C ALA A 23 15.00 -1.75 0.45
N ALA A 24 14.21 -0.76 0.02
CA ALA A 24 14.56 0.65 0.19
C ALA A 24 14.69 1.02 1.69
N PRO A 25 15.73 1.75 2.12
CA PRO A 25 15.91 2.14 3.52
C PRO A 25 14.74 2.95 4.10
N ALA A 26 14.05 3.73 3.25
CA ALA A 26 12.88 4.52 3.64
C ALA A 26 11.58 3.71 3.74
N ALA A 27 11.58 2.43 3.34
CA ALA A 27 10.38 1.60 3.34
C ALA A 27 10.22 0.84 4.68
N GLN A 28 9.07 1.06 5.33
CA GLN A 28 8.67 0.38 6.55
C GLN A 28 7.28 -0.25 6.37
N VAL A 29 7.14 -1.50 6.81
CA VAL A 29 5.83 -2.14 6.94
C VAL A 29 5.23 -1.69 8.27
N VAL A 30 4.14 -0.92 8.21
CA VAL A 30 3.43 -0.42 9.40
C VAL A 30 2.32 -1.36 9.87
N ASP A 31 1.69 -2.07 8.92
CA ASP A 31 0.60 -3.01 9.19
C ASP A 31 0.51 -4.07 8.07
N VAL A 32 -0.10 -5.21 8.38
CA VAL A 32 -0.39 -6.29 7.44
C VAL A 32 -1.80 -6.81 7.68
N ALA A 33 -2.68 -6.60 6.71
CA ALA A 33 -3.98 -7.25 6.64
C ALA A 33 -3.97 -8.42 5.65
N VAL A 34 -4.76 -9.45 5.94
CA VAL A 34 -5.01 -10.59 5.05
C VAL A 34 -6.50 -10.65 4.78
N PHE A 35 -6.85 -10.77 3.51
CA PHE A 35 -8.23 -10.81 3.02
C PHE A 35 -8.47 -12.17 2.36
N ASP A 36 -9.72 -12.66 2.44
CA ASP A 36 -10.15 -13.87 1.73
C ASP A 36 -10.71 -13.52 0.34
N GLU A 37 -11.00 -12.25 0.10
CA GLU A 37 -11.44 -11.72 -1.18
C GLU A 37 -10.31 -11.66 -2.22
N GLU A 38 -10.71 -11.68 -3.49
CA GLU A 38 -9.80 -11.53 -4.62
C GLU A 38 -9.03 -10.20 -4.55
N GLU A 39 -7.73 -10.24 -4.85
CA GLU A 39 -6.83 -9.08 -4.79
C GLU A 39 -7.38 -7.87 -5.57
N CYS A 40 -7.97 -8.11 -6.74
CA CYS A 40 -8.55 -7.06 -7.57
C CYS A 40 -9.75 -6.37 -6.88
N ALA A 41 -10.57 -7.11 -6.14
CA ALA A 41 -11.72 -6.56 -5.43
C ALA A 41 -11.25 -5.68 -4.27
N VAL A 42 -10.27 -6.17 -3.49
CA VAL A 42 -9.65 -5.40 -2.41
C VAL A 42 -8.98 -4.13 -2.95
N ASN A 43 -8.24 -4.23 -4.06
CA ASN A 43 -7.57 -3.10 -4.70
C ASN A 43 -8.55 -2.06 -5.23
N ALA A 44 -9.70 -2.49 -5.79
CA ALA A 44 -10.76 -1.60 -6.26
C ALA A 44 -11.48 -0.87 -5.10
N ALA A 45 -11.70 -1.56 -3.98
CA ALA A 45 -12.29 -0.98 -2.78
C ALA A 45 -11.31 -0.08 -2.00
N THR A 46 -10.01 -0.21 -2.24
CA THR A 46 -8.98 0.58 -1.56
C THR A 46 -8.82 1.96 -2.23
N PRO A 47 -9.07 3.07 -1.51
CA PRO A 47 -8.88 4.41 -2.05
C PRO A 47 -7.39 4.69 -2.32
N GLY A 48 -7.11 5.73 -3.11
CA GLY A 48 -5.75 6.19 -3.39
C GLY A 48 -5.42 6.21 -4.87
N ARG A 49 -4.28 6.82 -5.20
CA ARG A 49 -3.81 6.96 -6.59
C ARG A 49 -2.84 5.85 -6.95
N VAL A 50 -2.68 5.60 -8.24
CA VAL A 50 -1.63 4.72 -8.78
C VAL A 50 -0.33 5.52 -8.89
N PRO A 51 0.69 5.27 -8.04
CA PRO A 51 1.95 6.00 -8.11
C PRO A 51 2.87 5.46 -9.22
N VAL A 52 2.75 4.17 -9.54
CA VAL A 52 3.57 3.48 -10.54
C VAL A 52 2.65 2.55 -11.35
N PRO A 53 2.37 2.86 -12.62
CA PRO A 53 1.54 2.02 -13.48
C PRO A 53 2.07 0.59 -13.60
N GLY A 54 1.17 -0.39 -13.60
CA GLY A 54 1.47 -1.82 -13.73
C GLY A 54 2.10 -2.49 -12.51
N PHE A 55 2.47 -1.74 -11.47
CA PHE A 55 3.15 -2.33 -10.31
C PHE A 55 2.24 -3.34 -9.60
N GLY A 56 2.71 -4.59 -9.50
CA GLY A 56 1.96 -5.68 -8.88
C GLY A 56 0.77 -6.20 -9.69
N ALA A 57 0.51 -5.65 -10.88
CA ALA A 57 -0.61 -6.04 -11.74
C ALA A 57 -0.16 -6.89 -12.95
N GLY A 58 0.98 -7.58 -12.86
CA GLY A 58 1.57 -8.29 -14.00
C GLY A 58 0.78 -9.51 -14.48
N ASP A 59 0.07 -10.18 -13.58
CA ASP A 59 -0.84 -11.30 -13.83
C ASP A 59 -2.32 -10.89 -13.77
N CYS A 60 -2.58 -9.58 -13.66
CA CYS A 60 -3.92 -9.04 -13.56
C CYS A 60 -4.64 -9.05 -14.92
N ARG A 61 -5.78 -9.74 -14.98
CA ARG A 61 -6.63 -9.81 -16.20
C ARG A 61 -7.80 -8.84 -16.20
N THR A 62 -8.05 -8.14 -15.09
CA THR A 62 -9.17 -7.19 -14.94
C THR A 62 -8.80 -5.77 -15.41
N GLY A 63 -7.55 -5.54 -15.81
CA GLY A 63 -7.08 -4.23 -16.29
C GLY A 63 -6.80 -3.23 -15.17
N CYS A 64 -6.45 -3.68 -13.95
CA CYS A 64 -6.06 -2.76 -12.88
C CYS A 64 -4.83 -1.94 -13.27
N GLY A 65 -4.91 -0.62 -13.09
CA GLY A 65 -3.79 0.28 -13.38
C GLY A 65 -2.53 0.00 -12.54
N ALA A 66 -2.68 -0.49 -11.31
CA ALA A 66 -1.65 -1.10 -10.46
C ALA A 66 -2.32 -1.75 -9.25
N HIS A 67 -1.63 -2.68 -8.58
CA HIS A 67 -2.00 -3.21 -7.26
C HIS A 67 -1.24 -2.52 -6.11
N LEU A 68 -0.54 -1.42 -6.41
CA LEU A 68 0.05 -0.51 -5.43
C LEU A 68 -0.75 0.80 -5.43
N LYS A 69 -1.26 1.17 -4.26
CA LYS A 69 -1.99 2.42 -4.03
C LYS A 69 -1.17 3.35 -3.15
N TYR A 70 -1.13 4.62 -3.52
CA TYR A 70 -0.61 5.67 -2.66
C TYR A 70 -1.77 6.43 -2.02
N LEU A 71 -1.79 6.43 -0.69
CA LEU A 71 -2.89 6.96 0.13
C LEU A 71 -2.79 8.46 0.42
N GLY A 72 -1.72 9.14 0.00
CA GLY A 72 -1.47 10.53 0.39
C GLY A 72 -0.34 10.64 1.43
N PRO A 73 0.17 11.86 1.66
CA PRO A 73 0.95 12.12 2.85
C PRO A 73 0.05 11.88 4.08
N MET A 74 0.53 11.07 5.01
CA MET A 74 -0.09 10.96 6.32
C MET A 74 0.16 12.28 7.06
N CYS A 75 -0.87 13.09 7.30
CA CYS A 75 -0.72 14.28 8.12
C CYS A 75 -0.46 13.81 9.56
N GLY A 76 0.79 13.91 10.00
CA GLY A 76 1.16 13.62 11.37
C GLY A 76 0.74 14.77 12.27
N GLU A 77 -0.48 14.72 12.83
CA GLU A 77 -0.76 15.49 14.05
C GLU A 77 0.14 14.94 15.16
N LYS A 78 1.04 15.80 15.65
CA LYS A 78 1.89 15.51 16.80
C LYS A 78 1.03 15.47 18.07
N SER A 79 0.25 14.42 18.30
CA SER A 79 -0.43 14.22 19.57
C SER A 79 0.36 13.24 20.43
N ARG A 80 0.95 13.78 21.50
CA ARG A 80 1.52 13.02 22.62
C ARG A 80 0.41 12.25 23.34
N THR A 81 0.01 11.08 22.86
CA THR A 81 -0.69 10.09 23.71
C THR A 81 -0.69 8.69 23.10
N ASN A 82 -0.35 7.68 23.91
CA ASN A 82 -0.50 6.25 23.60
C ASN A 82 -1.98 5.92 23.31
N ALA A 83 -2.35 5.76 22.04
CA ALA A 83 -3.55 5.04 21.64
C ALA A 83 -3.43 4.61 20.18
N ALA A 84 -3.75 3.34 19.91
CA ALA A 84 -3.75 2.73 18.58
C ALA A 84 -4.62 3.53 17.60
N HIS A 85 -3.98 4.30 16.71
CA HIS A 85 -4.69 5.12 15.73
C HIS A 85 -4.80 4.38 14.40
N ARG A 86 -6.05 4.11 13.98
CA ARG A 86 -6.40 3.72 12.61
C ARG A 86 -5.88 4.80 11.65
N LEU A 87 -5.14 4.36 10.64
CA LEU A 87 -4.60 5.21 9.57
C LEU A 87 -5.76 5.67 8.68
N SER A 88 -6.08 6.96 8.68
CA SER A 88 -7.01 7.58 7.73
C SER A 88 -6.24 8.48 6.76
N PRO A 89 -6.43 8.34 5.43
CA PRO A 89 -5.84 9.27 4.46
C PRO A 89 -6.49 10.65 4.56
N CYS A 90 -5.69 11.71 4.55
CA CYS A 90 -6.20 13.08 4.53
C CYS A 90 -7.03 13.31 3.26
N GLY A 91 -8.29 13.70 3.46
CA GLY A 91 -9.14 14.24 2.42
C GLY A 91 -8.45 15.43 1.76
N HIS A 92 -8.22 15.35 0.46
CA HIS A 92 -7.76 16.49 -0.32
C HIS A 92 -8.97 17.43 -0.52
N PRO A 93 -8.80 18.76 -0.45
CA PRO A 93 -9.84 19.66 -0.89
C PRO A 93 -10.02 19.49 -2.40
N VAL A 94 -11.19 19.00 -2.82
CA VAL A 94 -11.63 19.14 -4.20
C VAL A 94 -11.82 20.64 -4.43
N ALA A 95 -10.92 21.24 -5.20
CA ALA A 95 -11.10 22.61 -5.67
C ALA A 95 -12.27 22.59 -6.67
N SER A 96 -13.47 22.93 -6.19
CA SER A 96 -14.56 23.38 -7.05
C SER A 96 -14.20 24.77 -7.59
N SER A 97 -13.89 24.85 -8.87
CA SER A 97 -13.88 26.11 -9.61
C SER A 97 -14.64 25.89 -10.91
N GLN A 98 -15.89 26.39 -10.87
CA GLN A 98 -16.71 27.00 -11.93
C GLN A 98 -16.61 26.44 -13.35
#